data_AF-A0A1Y1YEW6-F1
#
_entry.id   AF-A0A1Y1YEW6-F1
#
_cell.length_a   1.000
_cell.length_b   1.000
_cell.length_c   1.000
_cell.angle_alpha   90.00
_cell.angle_beta   90.00
_cell.angle_gamma   90.00
#
_symmetry.space_group_name_H-M   'P 1'
#
loop_
_entity.id
_entity.type
_entity.pdbx_description
1 polymer ?
#
loop_
_entity_poly.entity_id
_entity_poly.type
_entity_poly.pdbx_seq_one_letter_code
_entity_poly.pdbx_strand_id
1 'polypeptide(L)'
;MNPNYEDSSWAHSKQSAEIEFPNDKQIEIFTQALYDETEGYISDNDLYAAPSAKKSATIAQKWEGITFTVLRFPLLIFVSIVILLELSFYMILRQFVYACEYVYSWRGEKRKLHERLYKADSYEEWKAAAQALDLYLKKEDWKEQIPYHYYDYKLISKLTSNLKKLRDNGDEQRLRELLLQGAVKSNIGGCENVRLYSNTYYGTKTLVEDFLHEVAESLAYIGNCERLSLNERLRFFKAASRSYGRTALCLSGGASFGYYHLGVIKTLAEKDLLPKVITGTSAGSLIAAMVGCRTNGELMDIIRPEIYELLTACDGGYMKMASNFLRHGSCFDAGEWAQKVQWVTKGCMTFQEAFERTGRTLNISVVPMGTQAPPKLLNHITTPDCVIWTAVIASSAIPGILKPVVLLRKTRLGHIEPFIDSGHKWRDGSLRTDIPLDSLHHLFNVRYAIVSQVNPHVAFFFYNNKGSVGRPITHSSGKGWRGGFIASSLEHFIKLDLKKWLRVLRDLELIPNIMNQDWSFVWLQKFEGNVTILPKSTLKDYIYILRDPDYHRMVNYITLGQRNVWPALHMIDNRMCIERIIEQNKIFVITPIHASIGPNSGNTVCSLRTFPILMHSEPSTMP
;
A
#
# COMPACT_ATOMS: atom_id res chain seq x y z
N MET A 1 -20.96 13.58 -22.86
CA MET A 1 -21.11 14.45 -21.68
C MET A 1 -20.53 15.81 -22.04
N ASN A 2 -21.31 16.86 -21.80
CA ASN A 2 -21.00 18.25 -22.18
C ASN A 2 -19.89 18.79 -21.25
N PRO A 3 -18.77 19.32 -21.74
CA PRO A 3 -17.63 19.72 -20.90
C PRO A 3 -17.84 21.02 -20.10
N ASN A 4 -19.01 21.66 -20.20
CA ASN A 4 -19.30 22.97 -19.59
C ASN A 4 -20.26 22.91 -18.39
N TYR A 5 -20.39 21.77 -17.71
CA TYR A 5 -21.07 21.70 -16.41
C TYR A 5 -20.00 21.70 -15.32
N GLU A 6 -19.49 22.87 -14.96
CA GLU A 6 -18.76 23.03 -13.71
C GLU A 6 -19.73 22.69 -12.57
N ASP A 7 -19.57 21.49 -12.03
CA ASP A 7 -20.32 21.04 -10.88
C ASP A 7 -20.01 21.99 -9.72
N SER A 8 -20.98 22.83 -9.33
CA SER A 8 -20.85 23.85 -8.27
C SER A 8 -20.25 23.30 -6.96
N SER A 9 -20.33 21.98 -6.73
CA SER A 9 -19.67 21.29 -5.64
C SER A 9 -18.13 21.29 -5.72
N TRP A 10 -17.55 21.24 -6.91
CA TRP A 10 -16.09 21.32 -7.13
C TRP A 10 -15.56 22.74 -6.90
N ALA A 11 -16.28 23.76 -7.36
CA ALA A 11 -15.91 25.16 -7.08
C ALA A 11 -15.89 25.44 -5.56
N HIS A 12 -16.85 24.87 -4.81
CA HIS A 12 -16.85 24.92 -3.36
C HIS A 12 -15.76 24.08 -2.71
N SER A 13 -15.35 22.92 -3.25
CA SER A 13 -14.20 22.16 -2.73
C SER A 13 -12.87 22.89 -3.00
N LYS A 14 -12.79 23.62 -4.11
CA LYS A 14 -11.68 24.51 -4.49
C LYS A 14 -11.63 25.76 -3.59
N GLN A 15 -12.78 26.29 -3.16
CA GLN A 15 -12.88 27.42 -2.21
C GLN A 15 -12.77 27.01 -0.73
N SER A 16 -13.31 25.86 -0.31
CA SER A 16 -13.08 25.31 1.04
C SER A 16 -11.67 24.70 1.20
N ALA A 17 -10.92 24.63 0.10
CA ALA A 17 -9.47 24.50 0.07
C ALA A 17 -8.72 25.84 0.22
N GLU A 18 -9.37 26.91 0.68
CA GLU A 18 -8.72 28.05 1.38
C GLU A 18 -8.20 27.60 2.75
N ILE A 19 -7.29 26.62 2.72
CA ILE A 19 -6.42 26.26 3.82
C ILE A 19 -5.18 27.13 3.61
N GLU A 20 -4.64 27.78 4.65
CA GLU A 20 -3.47 28.68 4.55
C GLU A 20 -2.37 28.12 3.63
N PHE A 21 -2.26 28.65 2.40
CA PHE A 21 -1.26 28.27 1.40
C PHE A 21 -0.95 29.40 0.42
N PRO A 22 0.30 29.52 -0.07
CA PRO A 22 1.57 29.07 0.51
C PRO A 22 2.15 30.12 1.47
N ASN A 23 2.81 29.70 2.55
CA ASN A 23 3.60 30.62 3.39
C ASN A 23 5.01 30.72 2.81
N ASP A 24 5.22 31.70 1.94
CA ASP A 24 6.48 31.91 1.19
C ASP A 24 7.73 31.89 2.09
N LYS A 25 7.61 32.40 3.31
CA LYS A 25 8.69 32.41 4.31
C LYS A 25 9.17 31.00 4.68
N GLN A 26 8.29 30.01 4.68
CA GLN A 26 8.64 28.63 5.04
C GLN A 26 9.36 27.91 3.88
N ILE A 27 8.95 28.23 2.66
CA ILE A 27 9.60 27.74 1.45
C ILE A 27 10.97 28.38 1.31
N GLU A 28 11.10 29.65 1.68
CA GLU A 28 12.38 30.33 1.76
C GLU A 28 13.31 29.65 2.79
N ILE A 29 12.84 29.35 4.01
CA ILE A 29 13.62 28.59 5.01
C ILE A 29 14.04 27.22 4.47
N PHE A 30 13.13 26.50 3.81
CA PHE A 30 13.42 25.21 3.19
C PHE A 30 14.48 25.31 2.10
N THR A 31 14.34 26.31 1.24
CA THR A 31 15.24 26.54 0.10
C THR A 31 16.61 26.97 0.60
N GLN A 32 16.66 27.89 1.57
CA GLN A 32 17.88 28.26 2.29
C GLN A 32 18.54 27.03 2.91
N ALA A 33 17.82 26.24 3.71
CA ALA A 33 18.38 25.02 4.34
C ALA A 33 18.85 23.96 3.33
N LEU A 34 18.30 23.95 2.12
CA LEU A 34 18.74 23.05 1.04
C LEU A 34 20.08 23.49 0.42
N TYR A 35 20.33 24.81 0.39
CA TYR A 35 21.56 25.44 -0.10
C TYR A 35 22.58 25.75 1.00
N ASP A 36 22.18 25.73 2.27
CA ASP A 36 23.06 26.01 3.40
C ASP A 36 23.96 24.80 3.63
N GLU A 37 25.18 24.87 3.09
CA GLU A 37 26.24 23.87 3.25
C GLU A 37 27.03 24.08 4.56
N THR A 38 26.59 24.99 5.44
CA THR A 38 27.46 25.59 6.48
C THR A 38 27.54 24.84 7.82
N GLU A 39 26.80 23.77 8.05
CA GLU A 39 27.06 22.86 9.18
C GLU A 39 27.71 21.58 8.67
N GLY A 40 29.04 21.52 8.87
CA GLY A 40 29.95 20.65 8.15
C GLY A 40 29.54 19.19 8.04
N TYR A 41 29.41 18.71 6.80
CA TYR A 41 30.04 17.49 6.27
C TYR A 41 29.82 17.46 4.73
N ILE A 42 30.94 17.52 4.00
CA ILE A 42 31.16 17.37 2.53
C ILE A 42 30.11 18.04 1.64
N SER A 43 30.43 19.25 1.16
CA SER A 43 29.69 19.95 0.11
C SER A 43 29.67 19.13 -1.19
N ASP A 44 28.61 19.27 -1.99
CA ASP A 44 28.57 18.66 -3.33
C ASP A 44 29.68 19.25 -4.24
N ASN A 45 30.20 20.44 -3.91
CA ASN A 45 31.34 21.05 -4.59
C ASN A 45 32.68 20.35 -4.29
N ASP A 46 32.87 19.76 -3.11
CA ASP A 46 34.11 19.03 -2.77
C ASP A 46 34.20 17.64 -3.43
N LEU A 47 33.08 17.10 -3.91
CA LEU A 47 33.04 15.82 -4.65
C LEU A 47 33.36 15.97 -6.15
N TYR A 48 33.21 17.17 -6.71
CA TYR A 48 33.32 17.44 -8.14
C TYR A 48 34.28 18.59 -8.52
N ALA A 49 34.90 19.26 -7.55
CA ALA A 49 35.99 20.20 -7.82
C ALA A 49 37.28 19.46 -8.23
N ALA A 50 37.88 19.85 -9.36
CA ALA A 50 39.23 19.43 -9.70
C ALA A 50 40.18 19.83 -8.55
N PRO A 51 41.09 18.93 -8.11
CA PRO A 51 41.78 19.11 -6.84
C PRO A 51 42.72 20.31 -6.91
N SER A 52 42.39 21.38 -6.18
CA SER A 52 43.39 22.36 -5.77
C SER A 52 44.15 21.79 -4.57
N ALA A 53 45.48 21.74 -4.71
CA ALA A 53 46.38 20.99 -3.84
C ALA A 53 46.40 21.52 -2.39
N LYS A 54 45.58 20.96 -1.51
CA LYS A 54 45.86 20.90 -0.06
C LYS A 54 45.50 19.51 0.48
N LYS A 55 46.49 18.90 1.14
CA LYS A 55 46.55 17.50 1.61
C LYS A 55 45.36 17.16 2.54
N SER A 56 44.31 16.58 1.96
CA SER A 56 43.30 15.79 2.68
C SER A 56 43.87 14.40 2.94
N ALA A 57 43.72 13.89 4.16
CA ALA A 57 44.09 12.54 4.53
C ALA A 57 43.28 11.55 3.68
N THR A 58 43.97 10.84 2.79
CA THR A 58 43.40 9.84 1.88
C THR A 58 42.73 8.74 2.70
N ILE A 59 41.40 8.70 2.71
CA ILE A 59 40.66 7.51 3.14
C ILE A 59 41.20 6.35 2.29
N ALA A 60 41.67 5.29 2.97
CA ALA A 60 42.34 4.17 2.31
C ALA A 60 41.50 3.67 1.14
N GLN A 61 42.10 3.71 -0.06
CA GLN A 61 41.55 3.17 -1.29
C GLN A 61 41.11 1.72 -1.02
N LYS A 62 39.85 1.39 -1.34
CA LYS A 62 39.38 0.00 -1.33
C LYS A 62 40.33 -0.78 -2.23
N TRP A 63 41.10 -1.71 -1.66
CA TRP A 63 42.06 -2.51 -2.41
C TRP A 63 41.29 -3.48 -3.32
N GLU A 64 40.82 -2.96 -4.45
CA GLU A 64 40.31 -3.77 -5.54
C GLU A 64 41.53 -4.46 -6.17
N GLY A 65 41.67 -5.78 -5.95
CA GLY A 65 42.78 -6.54 -6.52
C GLY A 65 42.81 -6.42 -8.05
N ILE A 66 43.99 -6.62 -8.67
CA ILE A 66 44.18 -6.53 -10.13
C ILE A 66 43.14 -7.37 -10.89
N THR A 67 42.81 -8.55 -10.35
CA THR A 67 41.77 -9.44 -10.87
C THR A 67 40.39 -8.79 -10.92
N PHE A 68 40.02 -8.01 -9.91
CA PHE A 68 38.74 -7.29 -9.89
C PHE A 68 38.73 -6.23 -10.99
N THR A 69 39.75 -5.39 -11.08
CA THR A 69 39.81 -4.31 -12.08
C THR A 69 39.75 -4.84 -13.51
N VAL A 70 40.41 -5.96 -13.80
CA VAL A 70 40.44 -6.59 -15.13
C VAL A 70 39.16 -7.36 -15.45
N LEU A 71 38.63 -8.15 -14.50
CA LEU A 71 37.48 -9.03 -14.75
C LEU A 71 36.13 -8.38 -14.49
N ARG A 72 36.05 -7.24 -13.79
CA ARG A 72 34.79 -6.57 -13.46
C ARG A 72 33.94 -6.30 -14.69
N PHE A 73 34.50 -5.62 -15.70
CA PHE A 73 33.74 -5.25 -16.90
C PHE A 73 33.37 -6.45 -17.78
N PRO A 74 34.28 -7.40 -18.07
CA PRO A 74 33.91 -8.65 -18.76
C PRO A 74 32.80 -9.41 -18.05
N LEU A 75 32.87 -9.53 -16.72
CA LEU A 75 31.87 -10.23 -15.92
C LEU A 75 30.53 -9.47 -15.90
N LEU A 76 30.56 -8.14 -15.76
CA LEU A 76 29.37 -7.30 -15.84
C LEU A 76 28.66 -7.45 -17.18
N ILE A 77 29.41 -7.41 -18.30
CA ILE A 77 28.86 -7.58 -19.65
C ILE A 77 28.27 -8.98 -19.79
N PHE A 78 28.99 -10.02 -19.37
CA PHE A 78 28.49 -11.40 -19.42
C PHE A 78 27.18 -11.56 -18.65
N VAL A 79 27.14 -11.14 -17.39
CA VAL A 79 25.93 -11.24 -16.56
C VAL A 79 24.78 -10.41 -17.14
N SER A 80 25.07 -9.21 -17.66
CA SER A 80 24.05 -8.36 -18.30
C SER A 80 23.46 -9.00 -19.55
N ILE A 81 24.28 -9.66 -20.37
CA ILE A 81 23.81 -10.41 -21.55
C ILE A 81 22.91 -11.57 -21.11
N VAL A 82 23.30 -12.32 -20.09
CA VAL A 82 22.49 -13.43 -19.55
C VAL A 82 21.14 -12.93 -19.06
N ILE A 83 21.12 -11.86 -18.26
CA ILE A 83 19.88 -11.22 -17.79
C ILE A 83 19.00 -10.78 -18.97
N LEU A 84 19.58 -10.16 -20.00
CA LEU A 84 18.84 -9.70 -21.18
C LEU A 84 18.21 -10.87 -21.95
N LEU A 85 18.95 -11.98 -22.12
CA LEU A 85 18.45 -13.19 -22.78
C LEU A 85 17.33 -13.85 -21.96
N GLU A 86 17.52 -14.01 -20.65
CA GLU A 86 16.50 -14.56 -19.75
C GLU A 86 15.23 -13.69 -19.73
N LEU A 87 15.37 -12.36 -19.70
CA LEU A 87 14.26 -11.42 -19.73
C LEU A 87 13.52 -11.45 -21.08
N SER A 88 14.24 -11.64 -22.18
CA SER A 88 13.65 -11.85 -23.52
C SER A 88 12.86 -13.16 -23.58
N PHE A 89 13.44 -14.25 -23.08
CA PHE A 89 12.78 -15.55 -23.02
C PHE A 89 11.55 -15.52 -22.12
N TYR A 90 11.64 -14.83 -20.98
CA TYR A 90 10.52 -14.55 -20.09
C TYR A 90 9.39 -13.83 -20.84
N MET A 91 9.68 -12.74 -21.56
CA MET A 91 8.66 -12.03 -22.34
C MET A 91 7.97 -12.91 -23.37
N ILE A 92 8.73 -13.74 -24.11
CA ILE A 92 8.17 -14.68 -25.09
C ILE A 92 7.24 -15.69 -24.41
N LEU A 93 7.67 -16.28 -23.30
CA LEU A 93 6.88 -17.22 -22.52
C LEU A 93 5.57 -16.58 -22.02
N ARG A 94 5.62 -15.31 -21.60
CA ARG A 94 4.44 -14.55 -21.16
C ARG A 94 3.44 -14.34 -22.29
N GLN A 95 3.91 -13.97 -23.48
CA GLN A 95 3.04 -13.82 -24.65
C GLN A 95 2.43 -15.16 -25.08
N PHE A 96 3.20 -16.24 -25.01
CA PHE A 96 2.70 -17.58 -25.28
C PHE A 96 1.58 -17.98 -24.31
N VAL A 97 1.78 -17.82 -22.99
CA VAL A 97 0.74 -18.09 -21.98
C VAL A 97 -0.49 -17.24 -22.22
N TYR A 98 -0.32 -15.94 -22.49
CA TYR A 98 -1.43 -15.03 -22.78
C TYR A 98 -2.25 -15.50 -23.99
N ALA A 99 -1.58 -15.89 -25.08
CA ALA A 99 -2.24 -16.42 -26.28
C ALA A 99 -3.01 -17.72 -25.97
N CYS A 100 -2.43 -18.65 -25.21
CA CYS A 100 -3.11 -19.87 -24.80
C CYS A 100 -4.36 -19.59 -23.95
N GLU A 101 -4.25 -18.69 -22.96
CA GLU A 101 -5.38 -18.30 -22.11
C GLU A 101 -6.47 -17.59 -22.90
N TYR A 102 -6.09 -16.74 -23.84
CA TYR A 102 -7.01 -16.04 -24.72
C TYR A 102 -7.83 -17.04 -25.54
N VAL A 103 -7.19 -18.02 -26.18
CA VAL A 103 -7.86 -19.05 -26.98
C VAL A 103 -8.83 -19.89 -26.14
N TYR A 104 -8.48 -20.19 -24.88
CA TYR A 104 -9.28 -21.02 -23.99
C TYR A 104 -10.42 -20.25 -23.29
N SER A 105 -10.22 -18.98 -22.96
CA SER A 105 -11.19 -18.16 -22.22
C SER A 105 -12.24 -17.51 -23.11
N TRP A 106 -11.91 -17.19 -24.36
CA TRP A 106 -12.76 -16.41 -25.26
C TRP A 106 -13.58 -17.25 -26.26
N ARG A 107 -14.34 -18.22 -25.74
CA ARG A 107 -15.34 -18.97 -26.52
C ARG A 107 -16.71 -18.98 -25.84
N GLY A 108 -17.77 -18.86 -26.64
CA GLY A 108 -19.16 -19.08 -26.23
C GLY A 108 -19.69 -18.14 -25.13
N GLU A 109 -20.48 -18.72 -24.22
CA GLU A 109 -21.15 -18.01 -23.13
C GLU A 109 -20.19 -17.46 -22.06
N LYS A 110 -19.09 -18.18 -21.81
CA LYS A 110 -17.99 -17.74 -20.93
C LYS A 110 -17.45 -16.36 -21.31
N ARG A 111 -17.32 -16.08 -22.62
CA ARG A 111 -16.90 -14.77 -23.12
C ARG A 111 -17.90 -13.67 -22.75
N LYS A 112 -19.20 -13.91 -22.92
CA LYS A 112 -20.25 -12.92 -22.61
C LYS A 112 -20.24 -12.56 -21.11
N LEU A 113 -20.06 -13.55 -20.24
CA LEU A 113 -19.97 -13.33 -18.79
C LEU A 113 -18.70 -12.57 -18.39
N HIS A 114 -17.54 -12.89 -18.98
CA HIS A 114 -16.32 -12.10 -18.79
C HIS A 114 -16.45 -10.67 -19.30
N GLU A 115 -17.10 -10.45 -20.45
CA GLU A 115 -17.35 -9.11 -20.98
C GLU A 115 -18.24 -8.29 -20.03
N ARG A 116 -19.28 -8.89 -19.43
CA ARG A 116 -20.09 -8.25 -18.38
C ARG A 116 -19.24 -7.87 -17.17
N LEU A 117 -18.38 -8.78 -16.70
CA LEU A 117 -17.47 -8.53 -15.58
C LEU A 117 -16.50 -7.36 -15.86
N TYR A 118 -16.00 -7.25 -17.09
CA TYR A 118 -15.06 -6.18 -17.47
C TYR A 118 -15.74 -4.83 -17.74
N LYS A 119 -17.00 -4.84 -18.19
CA LYS A 119 -17.79 -3.63 -18.46
C LYS A 119 -18.50 -3.08 -17.23
N ALA A 120 -18.47 -3.79 -16.11
CA ALA A 120 -19.10 -3.33 -14.88
C ALA A 120 -18.55 -1.96 -14.44
N ASP A 121 -19.48 -1.05 -14.16
CA ASP A 121 -19.16 0.32 -13.72
C ASP A 121 -19.33 0.48 -12.20
N SER A 122 -20.07 -0.41 -11.56
CA SER A 122 -20.22 -0.45 -10.09
C SER A 122 -19.73 -1.76 -9.49
N TYR A 123 -19.38 -1.72 -8.19
CA TYR A 123 -19.02 -2.92 -7.44
C TYR A 123 -20.17 -3.94 -7.37
N GLU A 124 -21.42 -3.47 -7.27
CA GLU A 124 -22.59 -4.35 -7.17
C GLU A 124 -22.85 -5.11 -8.48
N GLU A 125 -22.74 -4.41 -9.61
CA GLU A 125 -22.81 -5.03 -10.94
C GLU A 125 -21.64 -6.01 -11.13
N TRP A 126 -20.42 -5.63 -10.71
CA TRP A 126 -19.27 -6.51 -10.77
C TRP A 126 -19.47 -7.77 -9.92
N LYS A 127 -20.01 -7.63 -8.70
CA LYS A 127 -20.31 -8.74 -7.78
C LYS A 127 -21.36 -9.68 -8.39
N ALA A 128 -22.44 -9.14 -8.96
CA ALA A 128 -23.46 -9.95 -9.62
C ALA A 128 -22.89 -10.71 -10.83
N ALA A 129 -22.07 -10.05 -11.65
CA ALA A 129 -21.39 -10.69 -12.78
C ALA A 129 -20.38 -11.77 -12.32
N ALA A 130 -19.65 -11.53 -11.23
CA ALA A 130 -18.72 -12.49 -10.63
C ALA A 130 -19.44 -13.74 -10.11
N GLN A 131 -20.57 -13.56 -9.41
CA GLN A 131 -21.40 -14.66 -8.91
C GLN A 131 -22.02 -15.47 -10.07
N ALA A 132 -22.52 -14.81 -11.12
CA ALA A 132 -23.02 -15.51 -12.31
C ALA A 132 -21.93 -16.35 -13.00
N LEU A 133 -20.69 -15.85 -13.01
CA LEU A 133 -19.54 -16.56 -13.57
C LEU A 133 -19.11 -17.74 -12.69
N ASP A 134 -19.13 -17.59 -11.37
CA ASP A 134 -18.89 -18.68 -10.42
C ASP A 134 -19.95 -19.79 -10.54
N LEU A 135 -21.23 -19.43 -10.70
CA LEU A 135 -22.32 -20.38 -10.93
C LEU A 135 -22.13 -21.15 -12.25
N TYR A 136 -21.85 -20.45 -13.34
CA TYR A 136 -21.61 -21.06 -14.66
C TYR A 136 -20.42 -22.02 -14.65
N LEU A 137 -19.36 -21.68 -13.93
CA LEU A 137 -18.14 -22.49 -13.82
C LEU A 137 -18.22 -23.56 -12.71
N LYS A 138 -19.39 -23.76 -12.09
CA LYS A 138 -19.63 -24.71 -10.98
C LYS A 138 -18.63 -24.55 -9.84
N LYS A 139 -18.36 -23.29 -9.48
CA LYS A 139 -17.44 -22.92 -8.41
C LYS A 139 -18.12 -22.96 -7.04
N GLU A 140 -19.44 -22.88 -6.99
CA GLU A 140 -20.23 -23.08 -5.75
C GLU A 140 -20.01 -24.49 -5.17
N ASP A 141 -20.03 -25.53 -6.01
CA ASP A 141 -19.69 -26.91 -5.60
C ASP A 141 -18.31 -26.98 -4.92
N TRP A 142 -17.35 -26.16 -5.39
CA TRP A 142 -16.05 -26.08 -4.75
C TRP A 142 -16.11 -25.34 -3.41
N LYS A 143 -16.95 -24.31 -3.24
CA LYS A 143 -17.09 -23.61 -1.95
C LYS A 143 -17.64 -24.54 -0.87
N GLU A 144 -18.57 -25.41 -1.24
CA GLU A 144 -19.18 -26.42 -0.36
C GLU A 144 -18.24 -27.59 -0.02
N GLN A 145 -17.29 -27.92 -0.91
CA GLN A 145 -16.30 -28.95 -0.63
C GLN A 145 -15.37 -28.53 0.52
N ILE A 146 -15.58 -29.10 1.70
CA ILE A 146 -14.78 -28.84 2.91
C ILE A 146 -13.29 -29.21 2.76
N PRO A 147 -12.89 -30.40 2.29
CA PRO A 147 -11.47 -30.76 2.29
C PRO A 147 -10.68 -29.97 1.24
N TYR A 148 -9.63 -29.27 1.68
CA TYR A 148 -8.69 -28.59 0.79
C TYR A 148 -7.31 -28.45 1.45
N HIS A 149 -6.24 -28.41 0.65
CA HIS A 149 -4.86 -28.50 1.16
C HIS A 149 -4.32 -27.22 1.80
N TYR A 150 -4.85 -26.05 1.43
CA TYR A 150 -4.26 -24.77 1.84
C TYR A 150 -4.87 -24.18 3.12
N TYR A 151 -5.72 -24.95 3.80
CA TYR A 151 -6.27 -24.59 5.11
C TYR A 151 -6.56 -25.84 5.95
N ASP A 152 -6.47 -25.71 7.27
CA ASP A 152 -6.77 -26.78 8.21
C ASP A 152 -8.28 -26.80 8.51
N TYR A 153 -9.03 -27.46 7.64
CA TYR A 153 -10.49 -27.57 7.77
C TYR A 153 -10.92 -28.30 9.05
N LYS A 154 -10.11 -29.21 9.59
CA LYS A 154 -10.45 -29.94 10.83
C LYS A 154 -10.35 -29.02 12.03
N LEU A 155 -9.27 -28.23 12.11
CA LEU A 155 -9.10 -27.23 13.15
C LEU A 155 -10.21 -26.19 13.10
N ILE A 156 -10.48 -25.62 11.91
CA ILE A 156 -11.52 -24.59 11.75
C ILE A 156 -12.90 -25.14 12.14
N SER A 157 -13.30 -26.31 11.61
CA SER A 157 -14.61 -26.91 11.94
C SER A 157 -14.76 -27.19 13.44
N LYS A 158 -13.70 -27.68 14.10
CA LYS A 158 -13.69 -27.90 15.55
C LYS A 158 -13.81 -26.60 16.33
N LEU A 159 -13.09 -25.55 15.92
CA LEU A 159 -13.16 -24.23 16.54
C LEU A 159 -14.55 -23.63 16.38
N THR A 160 -15.13 -23.62 15.17
CA THR A 160 -16.49 -23.12 14.92
C THR A 160 -17.51 -23.84 15.80
N SER A 161 -17.47 -25.18 15.84
CA SER A 161 -18.40 -25.98 16.65
C SER A 161 -18.26 -25.69 18.15
N ASN A 162 -17.04 -25.50 18.64
CA ASN A 162 -16.79 -25.23 20.05
C ASN A 162 -17.18 -23.79 20.44
N LEU A 163 -16.91 -22.80 19.59
CA LEU A 163 -17.32 -21.41 19.79
C LEU A 163 -18.85 -21.33 19.91
N LYS A 164 -19.55 -21.93 18.95
CA LYS A 164 -21.01 -21.98 18.94
C LYS A 164 -21.57 -22.61 20.21
N LYS A 165 -21.06 -23.79 20.61
CA LYS A 165 -21.48 -24.48 21.85
C LYS A 165 -21.23 -23.64 23.10
N LEU A 166 -20.08 -22.99 23.21
CA LEU A 166 -19.74 -22.17 24.39
C LEU A 166 -20.59 -20.91 24.47
N ARG A 167 -20.90 -20.30 23.31
CA ARG A 167 -21.82 -19.17 23.20
C ARG A 167 -23.24 -19.56 23.60
N ASP A 168 -23.76 -20.66 23.05
CA ASP A 168 -25.12 -21.15 23.32
C ASP A 168 -25.28 -21.56 24.81
N ASN A 169 -24.23 -22.11 25.42
CA ASN A 169 -24.20 -22.45 26.85
C ASN A 169 -23.98 -21.24 27.77
N GLY A 170 -23.56 -20.08 27.25
CA GLY A 170 -23.24 -18.89 28.02
C GLY A 170 -22.00 -19.01 28.93
N ASP A 171 -21.03 -19.88 28.58
CA ASP A 171 -19.77 -20.04 29.33
C ASP A 171 -18.74 -18.99 28.90
N GLU A 172 -18.89 -17.78 29.44
CA GLU A 172 -18.13 -16.58 29.05
C GLU A 172 -16.63 -16.71 29.32
N GLN A 173 -16.22 -17.41 30.38
CA GLN A 173 -14.81 -17.56 30.71
C GLN A 173 -14.12 -18.44 29.65
N ARG A 174 -14.66 -19.62 29.38
CA ARG A 174 -14.09 -20.52 28.38
C ARG A 174 -14.17 -19.95 26.97
N LEU A 175 -15.23 -19.20 26.67
CA LEU A 175 -15.36 -18.51 25.38
C LEU A 175 -14.22 -17.49 25.18
N ARG A 176 -13.92 -16.66 26.19
CA ARG A 176 -12.79 -15.72 26.14
C ARG A 176 -11.45 -16.43 25.97
N GLU A 177 -11.23 -17.52 26.69
CA GLU A 177 -10.00 -18.32 26.59
C GLU A 177 -9.84 -18.92 25.19
N LEU A 178 -10.89 -19.52 24.62
CA LEU A 178 -10.87 -20.12 23.28
C LEU A 178 -10.67 -19.07 22.19
N LEU A 179 -11.29 -17.89 22.31
CA LEU A 179 -11.10 -16.80 21.37
C LEU A 179 -9.66 -16.29 21.39
N LEU A 180 -9.07 -16.04 22.57
CA LEU A 180 -7.70 -15.52 22.67
C LEU A 180 -6.65 -16.55 22.25
N GLN A 181 -6.80 -17.81 22.67
CA GLN A 181 -5.80 -18.85 22.43
C GLN A 181 -5.93 -19.51 21.06
N GLY A 182 -7.14 -19.54 20.49
CA GLY A 182 -7.44 -20.22 19.23
C GLY A 182 -7.80 -19.27 18.10
N ALA A 183 -8.97 -18.65 18.18
CA ALA A 183 -9.63 -18.06 17.02
C ALA A 183 -9.11 -16.67 16.61
N VAL A 184 -8.76 -15.82 17.58
CA VAL A 184 -8.31 -14.43 17.36
C VAL A 184 -6.79 -14.39 17.21
N LYS A 185 -6.28 -15.21 16.29
CA LYS A 185 -4.88 -15.24 15.87
C LYS A 185 -4.81 -14.95 14.38
N SER A 186 -3.77 -14.23 13.97
CA SER A 186 -3.54 -13.93 12.55
C SER A 186 -3.43 -15.22 11.74
N ASN A 187 -4.18 -15.30 10.64
CA ASN A 187 -4.18 -16.43 9.71
C ASN A 187 -4.34 -17.82 10.36
N ILE A 188 -5.22 -17.94 11.37
CA ILE A 188 -5.49 -19.23 12.03
C ILE A 188 -5.99 -20.27 11.01
N GLY A 189 -5.39 -21.45 11.03
CA GLY A 189 -5.77 -22.54 10.12
C GLY A 189 -5.63 -22.20 8.63
N GLY A 190 -4.95 -21.12 8.25
CA GLY A 190 -4.84 -20.70 6.85
C GLY A 190 -6.07 -20.01 6.28
N CYS A 191 -6.98 -19.47 7.11
CA CYS A 191 -8.22 -18.81 6.66
C CYS A 191 -7.98 -17.56 5.77
N GLU A 192 -6.83 -16.91 5.92
CA GLU A 192 -6.43 -15.71 5.15
C GLU A 192 -5.55 -16.07 3.95
N ASN A 193 -5.42 -17.36 3.62
CA ASN A 193 -4.57 -17.80 2.52
C ASN A 193 -5.15 -17.35 1.16
N VAL A 194 -4.38 -16.56 0.42
CA VAL A 194 -4.70 -16.07 -0.93
C VAL A 194 -5.15 -17.18 -1.87
N ARG A 195 -4.62 -18.40 -1.71
CA ARG A 195 -4.95 -19.57 -2.55
C ARG A 195 -6.40 -20.05 -2.39
N LEU A 196 -7.08 -19.71 -1.29
CA LEU A 196 -8.50 -19.99 -1.14
C LEU A 196 -9.31 -19.05 -2.03
N TYR A 197 -9.05 -17.75 -1.89
CA TYR A 197 -9.71 -16.68 -2.63
C TYR A 197 -9.32 -16.60 -4.11
N SER A 198 -8.35 -17.40 -4.57
CA SER A 198 -7.95 -17.47 -5.97
C SER A 198 -8.70 -18.55 -6.78
N ASN A 199 -9.61 -19.33 -6.17
CA ASN A 199 -10.35 -20.38 -6.89
C ASN A 199 -11.70 -19.90 -7.44
N THR A 200 -12.23 -18.81 -6.88
CA THR A 200 -13.54 -18.22 -7.13
C THR A 200 -13.35 -16.76 -7.57
N TYR A 201 -14.34 -16.19 -8.27
CA TYR A 201 -14.36 -14.76 -8.57
C TYR A 201 -14.85 -13.94 -7.37
N TYR A 202 -15.80 -14.48 -6.60
CA TYR A 202 -16.32 -13.86 -5.38
C TYR A 202 -16.43 -14.86 -4.22
N GLY A 203 -16.04 -14.41 -3.02
CA GLY A 203 -16.11 -15.20 -1.77
C GLY A 203 -15.04 -16.29 -1.66
N THR A 204 -15.05 -17.03 -0.55
CA THR A 204 -14.18 -18.20 -0.32
C THR A 204 -15.00 -19.46 0.02
N LYS A 205 -14.37 -20.45 0.66
CA LYS A 205 -15.02 -21.64 1.22
C LYS A 205 -16.09 -21.26 2.25
N THR A 206 -17.25 -21.92 2.20
CA THR A 206 -18.35 -21.68 3.16
C THR A 206 -17.90 -21.87 4.60
N LEU A 207 -17.15 -22.94 4.89
CA LEU A 207 -16.60 -23.19 6.23
C LEU A 207 -15.74 -22.04 6.78
N VAL A 208 -15.02 -21.31 5.91
CA VAL A 208 -14.20 -20.17 6.33
C VAL A 208 -15.10 -18.98 6.63
N GLU A 209 -16.11 -18.71 5.80
CA GLU A 209 -17.10 -17.66 6.06
C GLU A 209 -17.86 -17.92 7.36
N ASP A 210 -18.33 -19.15 7.57
CA ASP A 210 -19.06 -19.57 8.78
C ASP A 210 -18.19 -19.39 10.04
N PHE A 211 -16.90 -19.74 9.96
CA PHE A 211 -15.97 -19.53 11.05
C PHE A 211 -15.77 -18.05 11.37
N LEU A 212 -15.56 -17.21 10.36
CA LEU A 212 -15.37 -15.77 10.56
C LEU A 212 -16.62 -15.12 11.14
N HIS A 213 -17.80 -15.54 10.67
CA HIS A 213 -19.09 -15.11 11.20
C HIS A 213 -19.25 -15.52 12.67
N GLU A 214 -18.99 -16.78 13.02
CA GLU A 214 -19.06 -17.27 14.40
C GLU A 214 -18.10 -16.53 15.34
N VAL A 215 -16.89 -16.21 14.87
CA VAL A 215 -15.93 -15.39 15.62
C VAL A 215 -16.45 -13.98 15.83
N ALA A 216 -17.01 -13.35 14.80
CA ALA A 216 -17.61 -12.02 14.89
C ALA A 216 -18.78 -11.98 15.89
N GLU A 217 -19.69 -12.95 15.81
CA GLU A 217 -20.82 -13.07 16.74
C GLU A 217 -20.35 -13.33 18.18
N SER A 218 -19.36 -14.21 18.37
CA SER A 218 -18.77 -14.50 19.69
C SER A 218 -18.08 -13.27 20.31
N LEU A 219 -17.40 -12.45 19.50
CA LEU A 219 -16.80 -11.19 19.95
C LEU A 219 -17.86 -10.15 20.32
N ALA A 220 -18.92 -10.03 19.52
CA ALA A 220 -20.04 -9.14 19.80
C ALA A 220 -20.78 -9.56 21.09
N TYR A 221 -20.96 -10.85 21.32
CA TYR A 221 -21.55 -11.40 22.54
C TYR A 221 -20.77 -10.98 23.81
N ILE A 222 -19.43 -11.09 23.79
CA ILE A 222 -18.58 -10.66 24.92
C ILE A 222 -18.63 -9.14 25.11
N GLY A 223 -18.70 -8.38 24.02
CA GLY A 223 -18.84 -6.93 24.05
C GLY A 223 -20.08 -6.47 24.82
N ASN A 224 -21.21 -7.10 24.50
CA ASN A 224 -22.53 -6.78 25.05
C ASN A 224 -22.83 -7.50 26.38
N CYS A 225 -21.94 -8.35 26.88
CA CYS A 225 -22.17 -9.06 28.12
C CYS A 225 -22.13 -8.11 29.33
N GLU A 226 -23.27 -7.97 30.02
CA GLU A 226 -23.41 -7.16 31.23
C GLU A 226 -22.81 -7.82 32.48
N ARG A 227 -22.69 -9.16 32.49
CA ARG A 227 -22.12 -9.90 33.62
C ARG A 227 -20.62 -9.65 33.80
N LEU A 228 -19.94 -9.23 32.74
CA LEU A 228 -18.52 -8.89 32.77
C LEU A 228 -18.31 -7.41 33.10
N SER A 229 -17.40 -7.16 34.04
CA SER A 229 -16.99 -5.79 34.35
C SER A 229 -16.40 -5.11 33.10
N LEU A 230 -16.56 -3.79 33.01
CA LEU A 230 -15.97 -2.99 31.92
C LEU A 230 -14.45 -3.23 31.82
N ASN A 231 -13.75 -3.30 32.96
CA ASN A 231 -12.31 -3.54 33.00
C ASN A 231 -11.89 -4.92 32.47
N GLU A 232 -12.68 -5.96 32.70
CA GLU A 232 -12.41 -7.30 32.15
C GLU A 232 -12.62 -7.35 30.64
N ARG A 233 -13.71 -6.73 30.14
CA ARG A 233 -13.95 -6.58 28.71
C ARG A 233 -12.81 -5.81 28.05
N LEU A 234 -12.38 -4.70 28.64
CA LEU A 234 -11.26 -3.91 28.12
C LEU A 234 -9.96 -4.72 28.06
N ARG A 235 -9.64 -5.47 29.12
CA ARG A 235 -8.45 -6.33 29.15
C ARG A 235 -8.51 -7.40 28.06
N PHE A 236 -9.67 -8.03 27.88
CA PHE A 236 -9.90 -8.99 26.82
C PHE A 236 -9.69 -8.38 25.44
N PHE A 237 -10.35 -7.27 25.11
CA PHE A 237 -10.23 -6.68 23.76
C PHE A 237 -8.84 -6.07 23.50
N LYS A 238 -8.14 -5.58 24.53
CA LYS A 238 -6.72 -5.19 24.40
C LYS A 238 -5.84 -6.40 24.07
N ALA A 239 -6.05 -7.55 24.71
CA ALA A 239 -5.33 -8.78 24.41
C ALA A 239 -5.68 -9.33 23.01
N ALA A 240 -6.97 -9.33 22.65
CA ALA A 240 -7.46 -9.74 21.34
C ALA A 240 -6.86 -8.89 20.22
N SER A 241 -6.83 -7.56 20.38
CA SER A 241 -6.19 -6.63 19.44
C SER A 241 -4.69 -6.90 19.25
N ARG A 242 -3.97 -7.24 20.32
CA ARG A 242 -2.54 -7.62 20.25
C ARG A 242 -2.34 -8.96 19.52
N SER A 243 -3.20 -9.94 19.76
CA SER A 243 -3.11 -11.27 19.15
C SER A 243 -3.52 -11.27 17.67
N TYR A 244 -4.60 -10.57 17.33
CA TYR A 244 -5.08 -10.47 15.96
C TYR A 244 -4.15 -9.64 15.08
N GLY A 245 -3.61 -8.53 15.63
CA GLY A 245 -2.84 -7.55 14.89
C GLY A 245 -3.71 -6.57 14.11
N ARG A 246 -3.07 -5.54 13.57
CA ARG A 246 -3.72 -4.49 12.77
C ARG A 246 -3.50 -4.68 11.28
N THR A 247 -4.35 -4.06 10.50
CA THR A 247 -4.24 -3.99 9.04
C THR A 247 -3.58 -2.67 8.62
N ALA A 248 -2.69 -2.72 7.62
CA ALA A 248 -2.07 -1.54 7.03
C ALA A 248 -2.30 -1.46 5.51
N LEU A 249 -2.51 -0.25 5.00
CA LEU A 249 -2.49 0.07 3.58
C LEU A 249 -1.09 0.59 3.20
N CYS A 250 -0.43 -0.10 2.28
CA CYS A 250 0.91 0.24 1.79
C CYS A 250 0.85 0.71 0.35
N LEU A 251 1.21 1.97 0.12
CA LEU A 251 1.22 2.61 -1.19
C LEU A 251 2.66 2.69 -1.70
N SER A 252 2.97 1.88 -2.70
CA SER A 252 4.30 1.84 -3.33
C SER A 252 4.58 3.05 -4.22
N GLY A 253 5.86 3.32 -4.45
CA GLY A 253 6.33 4.24 -5.48
C GLY A 253 5.96 3.81 -6.91
N GLY A 254 6.10 4.71 -7.86
CA GLY A 254 5.86 4.41 -9.29
C GLY A 254 5.62 5.63 -10.19
N ALA A 255 6.16 6.80 -9.82
CA ALA A 255 5.97 8.07 -10.54
C ALA A 255 4.47 8.32 -10.82
N SER A 256 4.08 8.70 -12.05
CA SER A 256 2.67 8.96 -12.39
C SER A 256 1.75 7.74 -12.21
N PHE A 257 2.25 6.51 -12.08
CA PHE A 257 1.39 5.37 -11.73
C PHE A 257 0.87 5.45 -10.28
N GLY A 258 1.43 6.35 -9.45
CA GLY A 258 0.88 6.69 -8.14
C GLY A 258 -0.59 7.12 -8.18
N TYR A 259 -1.08 7.67 -9.31
CA TYR A 259 -2.47 8.07 -9.44
C TYR A 259 -3.46 6.88 -9.44
N TYR A 260 -3.02 5.65 -9.71
CA TYR A 260 -3.87 4.46 -9.55
C TYR A 260 -4.29 4.24 -8.08
N HIS A 261 -3.48 4.70 -7.11
CA HIS A 261 -3.80 4.61 -5.69
C HIS A 261 -5.09 5.34 -5.34
N LEU A 262 -5.43 6.42 -6.07
CA LEU A 262 -6.66 7.19 -5.85
C LEU A 262 -7.91 6.31 -5.97
N GLY A 263 -7.98 5.46 -7.01
CA GLY A 263 -9.08 4.52 -7.18
C GLY A 263 -9.12 3.44 -6.09
N VAL A 264 -7.95 2.99 -5.63
CA VAL A 264 -7.85 2.03 -4.54
C VAL A 264 -8.41 2.61 -3.24
N ILE A 265 -7.96 3.80 -2.87
CA ILE A 265 -8.39 4.51 -1.66
C ILE A 265 -9.87 4.84 -1.73
N LYS A 266 -10.35 5.36 -2.86
CA LYS A 266 -11.77 5.66 -3.06
C LYS A 266 -12.63 4.43 -2.78
N THR A 267 -12.27 3.29 -3.37
CA THR A 267 -13.03 2.03 -3.19
C THR A 267 -13.01 1.56 -1.73
N LEU A 268 -11.84 1.57 -1.10
CA LEU A 268 -11.71 1.16 0.30
C LEU A 268 -12.47 2.11 1.23
N ALA A 269 -12.42 3.41 1.00
CA ALA A 269 -13.13 4.39 1.81
C ALA A 269 -14.66 4.30 1.59
N GLU A 270 -15.14 4.03 0.36
CA GLU A 270 -16.58 3.91 0.03
C GLU A 270 -17.22 2.71 0.73
N LYS A 271 -16.43 1.67 0.99
CA LYS A 271 -16.85 0.46 1.71
C LYS A 271 -16.47 0.46 3.19
N ASP A 272 -15.97 1.59 3.72
CA ASP A 272 -15.47 1.70 5.10
C ASP A 272 -14.35 0.69 5.45
N LEU A 273 -13.59 0.24 4.44
CA LEU A 273 -12.49 -0.72 4.54
C LEU A 273 -11.10 -0.05 4.54
N LEU A 274 -11.04 1.27 4.69
CA LEU A 274 -9.76 1.99 4.72
C LEU A 274 -9.04 1.75 6.06
N PRO A 275 -7.84 1.13 6.07
CA PRO A 275 -7.12 0.85 7.31
C PRO A 275 -6.64 2.13 8.02
N LYS A 276 -6.54 2.10 9.35
CA LYS A 276 -6.02 3.23 10.15
C LYS A 276 -4.51 3.41 10.01
N VAL A 277 -3.76 2.36 9.67
CA VAL A 277 -2.32 2.44 9.45
C VAL A 277 -2.07 2.56 7.95
N ILE A 278 -1.44 3.66 7.54
CA ILE A 278 -1.16 3.96 6.13
C ILE A 278 0.33 4.19 6.01
N THR A 279 0.95 3.55 5.03
CA THR A 279 2.35 3.81 4.66
C THR A 279 2.43 4.18 3.20
N GLY A 280 3.33 5.12 2.87
CA GLY A 280 3.60 5.48 1.50
C GLY A 280 5.08 5.73 1.26
N THR A 281 5.52 5.42 0.04
CA THR A 281 6.89 5.66 -0.42
C THR A 281 6.84 6.36 -1.78
N SER A 282 7.70 7.37 -2.00
CA SER A 282 7.77 8.11 -3.27
C SER A 282 6.40 8.67 -3.68
N ALA A 283 5.95 8.45 -4.93
CA ALA A 283 4.60 8.82 -5.38
C ALA A 283 3.46 8.29 -4.47
N GLY A 284 3.65 7.13 -3.82
CA GLY A 284 2.72 6.60 -2.83
C GLY A 284 2.69 7.40 -1.52
N SER A 285 3.79 8.08 -1.15
CA SER A 285 3.86 8.95 0.02
C SER A 285 3.01 10.22 -0.14
N LEU A 286 2.95 10.78 -1.37
CA LEU A 286 2.09 11.92 -1.70
C LEU A 286 0.61 11.57 -1.45
N ILE A 287 0.18 10.43 -1.98
CA ILE A 287 -1.19 9.97 -1.82
C ILE A 287 -1.46 9.53 -0.37
N ALA A 288 -0.51 8.86 0.29
CA ALA A 288 -0.63 8.51 1.71
C ALA A 288 -0.79 9.76 2.59
N ALA A 289 -0.01 10.81 2.34
CA ALA A 289 -0.10 12.07 3.06
C ALA A 289 -1.46 12.74 2.86
N MET A 290 -2.00 12.73 1.63
CA MET A 290 -3.35 13.22 1.35
C MET A 290 -4.39 12.51 2.24
N VAL A 291 -4.29 11.18 2.36
CA VAL A 291 -5.19 10.36 3.17
C VAL A 291 -4.95 10.53 4.67
N GLY A 292 -3.70 10.74 5.09
CA GLY A 292 -3.34 10.95 6.49
C GLY A 292 -3.77 12.31 7.03
N CYS A 293 -3.84 13.35 6.19
CA CYS A 293 -4.17 14.71 6.61
C CYS A 293 -5.69 15.03 6.52
N ARG A 294 -6.50 14.13 5.95
CA ARG A 294 -7.93 14.35 5.68
C ARG A 294 -8.82 13.24 6.20
N THR A 295 -10.03 13.62 6.61
CA THR A 295 -11.09 12.68 7.04
C THR A 295 -11.67 11.92 5.84
N ASN A 296 -12.42 10.84 6.09
CA ASN A 296 -13.08 10.07 5.02
C ASN A 296 -14.02 10.93 4.16
N GLY A 297 -14.78 11.85 4.77
CA GLY A 297 -15.67 12.76 4.04
C GLY A 297 -14.91 13.68 3.09
N GLU A 298 -13.89 14.39 3.62
CA GLU A 298 -13.03 15.27 2.82
C GLU A 298 -12.34 14.51 1.66
N LEU A 299 -11.98 13.24 1.85
CA LEU A 299 -11.37 12.42 0.79
C LEU A 299 -12.36 12.06 -0.32
N MET A 300 -13.63 11.79 0.01
CA MET A 300 -14.65 11.51 -1.01
C MET A 300 -14.93 12.71 -1.89
N ASP A 301 -14.88 13.91 -1.30
CA ASP A 301 -15.10 15.14 -2.04
C ASP A 301 -13.94 15.47 -2.98
N ILE A 302 -12.71 15.11 -2.60
CA ILE A 302 -11.49 15.46 -3.34
C ILE A 302 -11.09 14.41 -4.37
N ILE A 303 -11.35 13.10 -4.13
CA ILE A 303 -10.99 12.03 -5.07
C ILE A 303 -12.00 11.98 -6.22
N ARG A 304 -11.94 13.01 -7.06
CA ARG A 304 -12.68 13.16 -8.31
C ARG A 304 -11.71 13.45 -9.45
N PRO A 305 -12.10 13.19 -10.71
CA PRO A 305 -11.19 13.35 -11.84
C PRO A 305 -10.59 14.75 -11.97
N GLU A 306 -11.30 15.78 -11.54
CA GLU A 306 -10.90 17.20 -11.53
C GLU A 306 -9.65 17.48 -10.69
N ILE A 307 -9.27 16.56 -9.80
CA ILE A 307 -8.03 16.65 -9.00
C ILE A 307 -6.76 16.75 -9.86
N TYR A 308 -6.82 16.41 -11.15
CA TYR A 308 -5.70 16.55 -12.08
C TYR A 308 -5.17 17.99 -12.17
N GLU A 309 -6.00 19.00 -11.92
CA GLU A 309 -5.58 20.41 -11.90
C GLU A 309 -4.67 20.74 -10.72
N LEU A 310 -4.86 20.02 -9.60
CA LEU A 310 -4.21 20.29 -8.32
C LEU A 310 -2.97 19.40 -8.15
N LEU A 311 -3.04 18.15 -8.60
CA LEU A 311 -1.93 17.20 -8.57
C LEU A 311 -1.06 17.32 -9.82
N THR A 312 -0.25 18.37 -9.89
CA THR A 312 0.70 18.63 -10.99
C THR A 312 2.15 18.33 -10.60
N ALA A 313 2.43 17.06 -10.28
CA ALA A 313 3.73 16.63 -9.79
C ALA A 313 4.84 16.67 -10.85
N CYS A 314 4.49 16.57 -12.14
CA CYS A 314 5.40 16.47 -13.30
C CYS A 314 5.18 17.61 -14.31
N ASP A 315 5.12 18.84 -13.82
CA ASP A 315 4.81 20.04 -14.61
C ASP A 315 5.99 20.51 -15.49
N GLY A 316 5.68 21.10 -16.64
CA GLY A 316 6.66 21.69 -17.57
C GLY A 316 7.12 20.81 -18.75
N GLY A 317 6.69 19.55 -18.82
CA GLY A 317 6.98 18.64 -19.94
C GLY A 317 8.46 18.25 -20.08
N TYR A 318 8.76 17.35 -21.03
CA TYR A 318 10.10 16.75 -21.15
C TYR A 318 11.20 17.77 -21.47
N MET A 319 10.88 18.86 -22.15
CA MET A 319 11.89 19.86 -22.54
C MET A 319 12.33 20.73 -21.35
N LYS A 320 11.40 21.13 -20.45
CA LYS A 320 11.75 21.81 -19.19
C LYS A 320 12.55 20.86 -18.30
N MET A 321 12.14 19.60 -18.19
CA MET A 321 12.87 18.59 -17.42
C MET A 321 14.29 18.38 -17.94
N ALA A 322 14.47 18.23 -19.25
CA ALA A 322 15.79 18.07 -19.86
C ALA A 322 16.65 19.32 -19.65
N SER A 323 16.11 20.52 -19.87
CA SER A 323 16.85 21.77 -19.62
C SER A 323 17.24 21.92 -18.14
N ASN A 324 16.35 21.57 -17.22
CA ASN A 324 16.63 21.61 -15.79
C ASN A 324 17.69 20.59 -15.39
N PHE A 325 17.60 19.38 -15.94
CA PHE A 325 18.59 18.34 -15.71
C PHE A 325 19.98 18.76 -16.21
N LEU A 326 20.07 19.35 -17.40
CA LEU A 326 21.34 19.85 -17.94
C LEU A 326 21.92 21.01 -17.11
N ARG A 327 21.08 21.90 -16.56
CA ARG A 327 21.53 23.10 -15.82
C ARG A 327 21.81 22.84 -14.34
N HIS A 328 20.96 22.04 -13.69
CA HIS A 328 20.94 21.89 -12.24
C HIS A 328 21.21 20.46 -11.77
N GLY A 329 21.21 19.47 -12.66
CA GLY A 329 21.36 18.04 -12.32
C GLY A 329 20.09 17.37 -11.78
N SER A 330 18.94 18.05 -11.80
CA SER A 330 17.63 17.50 -11.42
C SER A 330 16.55 17.94 -12.40
N CYS A 331 15.58 17.05 -12.67
CA CYS A 331 14.44 17.35 -13.54
C CYS A 331 13.51 18.41 -12.93
N PHE A 332 13.34 18.39 -11.61
CA PHE A 332 12.43 19.25 -10.86
C PHE A 332 13.16 20.12 -9.84
N ASP A 333 12.54 21.25 -9.52
CA ASP A 333 12.95 22.12 -8.42
C ASP A 333 12.16 21.77 -7.14
N ALA A 334 12.86 21.72 -6.00
CA ALA A 334 12.27 21.38 -4.73
C ALA A 334 11.36 22.49 -4.18
N GLY A 335 11.64 23.75 -4.50
CA GLY A 335 10.82 24.91 -4.12
C GLY A 335 9.44 24.91 -4.79
N GLU A 336 9.41 24.78 -6.13
CA GLU A 336 8.16 24.62 -6.90
C GLU A 336 7.35 23.41 -6.39
N TRP A 337 8.02 22.28 -6.09
CA TRP A 337 7.35 21.08 -5.58
C TRP A 337 6.78 21.27 -4.17
N ALA A 338 7.47 22.02 -3.31
CA ALA A 338 7.00 22.33 -1.96
C ALA A 338 5.65 23.05 -1.95
N GLN A 339 5.45 24.03 -2.85
CA GLN A 339 4.18 24.74 -3.00
C GLN A 339 3.03 23.79 -3.35
N LYS A 340 3.28 22.83 -4.24
CA LYS A 340 2.27 21.88 -4.72
C LYS A 340 1.93 20.82 -3.68
N VAL A 341 2.94 20.25 -3.03
CA VAL A 341 2.76 19.22 -1.99
C VAL A 341 2.12 19.82 -0.73
N GLN A 342 2.36 21.09 -0.47
CA GLN A 342 1.71 21.83 0.60
C GLN A 342 0.20 21.64 0.53
N TRP A 343 -0.47 21.93 -0.60
CA TRP A 343 -1.92 21.71 -0.78
C TRP A 343 -2.38 20.30 -0.35
N VAL A 344 -1.60 19.28 -0.70
CA VAL A 344 -1.87 17.87 -0.35
C VAL A 344 -1.82 17.61 1.16
N THR A 345 -1.08 18.40 1.93
CA THR A 345 -0.85 18.18 3.38
C THR A 345 -1.58 19.15 4.29
N LYS A 346 -2.47 20.01 3.76
CA LYS A 346 -3.19 21.04 4.53
C LYS A 346 -2.28 22.01 5.32
N GLY A 347 -1.05 22.25 4.89
CA GLY A 347 -0.19 23.32 5.38
C GLY A 347 1.16 22.75 5.75
N CYS A 348 1.73 23.29 6.81
CA CYS A 348 2.82 22.65 7.54
C CYS A 348 2.28 21.72 8.64
N MET A 349 1.35 20.84 8.27
CA MET A 349 0.82 19.84 9.20
C MET A 349 1.94 18.87 9.60
N THR A 350 2.05 18.61 10.91
CA THR A 350 2.99 17.61 11.44
C THR A 350 2.38 16.22 11.51
N PHE A 351 3.20 15.18 11.67
CA PHE A 351 2.69 13.81 11.85
C PHE A 351 1.78 13.67 13.08
N GLN A 352 2.09 14.38 14.16
CA GLN A 352 1.26 14.40 15.37
C GLN A 352 -0.09 15.09 15.11
N GLU A 353 -0.09 16.27 14.48
CA GLU A 353 -1.31 17.02 14.15
C GLU A 353 -2.23 16.22 13.21
N ALA A 354 -1.66 15.53 12.21
CA ALA A 354 -2.41 14.66 11.31
C ALA A 354 -3.04 13.46 12.04
N PHE A 355 -2.31 12.86 12.99
CA PHE A 355 -2.80 11.75 13.80
C PHE A 355 -3.94 12.19 14.73
N GLU A 356 -3.81 13.34 15.39
CA GLU A 356 -4.86 13.90 16.26
C GLU A 356 -6.13 14.25 15.48
N ARG A 357 -5.98 14.78 14.26
CA ARG A 357 -7.12 15.14 13.41
C ARG A 357 -7.88 13.93 12.87
N THR A 358 -7.17 12.91 12.38
CA THR A 358 -7.79 11.81 11.61
C THR A 358 -7.85 10.48 12.36
N GLY A 359 -7.09 10.33 13.44
CA GLY A 359 -6.86 9.04 14.12
C GLY A 359 -6.07 8.03 13.27
N ARG A 360 -5.49 8.44 12.14
CA ARG A 360 -4.73 7.57 11.23
C ARG A 360 -3.24 7.70 11.47
N THR A 361 -2.57 6.56 11.56
CA THR A 361 -1.12 6.48 11.60
C THR A 361 -0.57 6.62 10.18
N LEU A 362 -0.10 7.81 9.81
CA LEU A 362 0.67 8.03 8.59
C LEU A 362 2.13 7.62 8.78
N ASN A 363 2.67 6.88 7.82
CA ASN A 363 4.06 6.45 7.77
C ASN A 363 4.68 6.79 6.41
N ILE A 364 5.86 7.40 6.42
CA ILE A 364 6.62 7.74 5.21
C ILE A 364 8.04 7.21 5.33
N SER A 365 8.51 6.47 4.33
CA SER A 365 9.86 5.90 4.32
C SER A 365 10.85 6.87 3.66
N VAL A 366 12.02 7.05 4.29
CA VAL A 366 13.12 7.88 3.77
C VAL A 366 14.47 7.21 4.00
N VAL A 367 15.41 7.45 3.10
CA VAL A 367 16.80 6.96 3.23
C VAL A 367 17.74 8.14 3.45
N PRO A 368 18.58 8.13 4.49
CA PRO A 368 19.59 9.18 4.67
C PRO A 368 20.64 9.11 3.56
N MET A 369 21.24 10.24 3.19
CA MET A 369 22.30 10.28 2.17
C MET A 369 23.53 9.45 2.55
N GLY A 370 23.81 9.30 3.85
CA GLY A 370 24.94 8.51 4.35
C GLY A 370 24.77 7.01 4.08
N THR A 371 25.78 6.40 3.44
CA THR A 371 25.76 4.98 3.02
C THR A 371 25.50 4.00 4.17
N GLN A 372 25.91 4.33 5.39
CA GLN A 372 25.84 3.42 6.56
C GLN A 372 24.58 3.57 7.42
N ALA A 373 23.82 4.66 7.25
CA ALA A 373 22.66 4.90 8.12
C ALA A 373 21.44 4.11 7.63
N PRO A 374 20.66 3.45 8.53
CA PRO A 374 19.51 2.66 8.14
C PRO A 374 18.37 3.52 7.57
N PRO A 375 17.47 2.95 6.74
CA PRO A 375 16.26 3.66 6.33
C PRO A 375 15.41 4.02 7.56
N LYS A 376 14.79 5.20 7.56
CA LYS A 376 13.95 5.69 8.65
C LYS A 376 12.49 5.70 8.22
N LEU A 377 11.61 5.24 9.10
CA LEU A 377 10.16 5.34 8.95
C LEU A 377 9.64 6.52 9.78
N LEU A 378 9.24 7.59 9.10
CA LEU A 378 8.71 8.81 9.70
C LEU A 378 7.24 8.61 10.03
N ASN A 379 6.85 8.84 11.28
CA ASN A 379 5.47 8.72 11.77
C ASN A 379 5.28 9.52 13.07
N HIS A 380 4.07 9.49 13.63
CA HIS A 380 3.75 10.22 14.87
C HIS A 380 4.47 9.70 16.12
N ILE A 381 4.99 8.47 16.13
CA ILE A 381 5.77 7.91 17.25
C ILE A 381 7.24 8.27 17.12
N THR A 382 7.82 8.13 15.92
CA THR A 382 9.25 8.30 15.68
C THR A 382 9.64 9.76 15.45
N THR A 383 8.77 10.53 14.81
CA THR A 383 9.00 11.93 14.40
C THR A 383 7.70 12.75 14.45
N PRO A 384 7.10 12.96 15.65
CA PRO A 384 5.82 13.66 15.81
C PRO A 384 5.83 15.08 15.22
N ASP A 385 6.93 15.81 15.43
CA ASP A 385 7.06 17.23 15.10
C ASP A 385 7.51 17.48 13.65
N CYS A 386 7.77 16.42 12.87
CA CYS A 386 8.24 16.53 11.49
C CYS A 386 7.11 16.98 10.56
N VAL A 387 7.42 17.91 9.66
CA VAL A 387 6.47 18.49 8.70
C VAL A 387 6.26 17.53 7.53
N ILE A 388 5.01 17.13 7.29
CA ILE A 388 4.68 16.02 6.37
C ILE A 388 5.09 16.32 4.93
N TRP A 389 4.88 17.54 4.41
CA TRP A 389 5.23 17.82 3.01
C TRP A 389 6.73 17.64 2.76
N THR A 390 7.60 18.04 3.69
CA THR A 390 9.06 17.84 3.56
C THR A 390 9.42 16.35 3.51
N ALA A 391 8.72 15.53 4.30
CA ALA A 391 8.86 14.08 4.27
C ALA A 391 8.42 13.47 2.94
N VAL A 392 7.37 14.00 2.30
CA VAL A 392 6.93 13.56 0.97
C VAL A 392 7.97 13.92 -0.11
N ILE A 393 8.55 15.13 -0.06
CA ILE A 393 9.65 15.52 -0.97
C ILE A 393 10.86 14.62 -0.77
N ALA A 394 11.26 14.38 0.48
CA ALA A 394 12.37 13.49 0.81
C ALA A 394 12.11 12.07 0.31
N SER A 395 10.91 11.54 0.52
CA SER A 395 10.53 10.21 0.07
C SER A 395 10.43 10.10 -1.45
N SER A 396 10.40 11.22 -2.20
CA SER A 396 10.35 11.24 -3.67
C SER A 396 11.66 11.73 -4.31
N ALA A 397 12.70 11.97 -3.50
CA ALA A 397 14.00 12.45 -3.95
C ALA A 397 14.86 11.32 -4.54
N ILE A 398 14.50 10.90 -5.77
CA ILE A 398 15.25 9.94 -6.57
C ILE A 398 16.40 10.68 -7.28
N PRO A 399 17.64 10.15 -7.27
CA PRO A 399 18.76 10.73 -8.02
C PRO A 399 18.40 11.03 -9.47
N GLY A 400 18.68 12.25 -9.90
CA GLY A 400 18.41 12.76 -11.25
C GLY A 400 17.00 13.33 -11.43
N ILE A 401 16.02 12.95 -10.61
CA ILE A 401 14.67 13.54 -10.61
C ILE A 401 14.64 14.75 -9.67
N LEU A 402 15.03 14.55 -8.41
CA LEU A 402 15.07 15.56 -7.36
C LEU A 402 16.36 15.39 -6.55
N LYS A 403 16.95 16.51 -6.11
CA LYS A 403 18.12 16.48 -5.24
C LYS A 403 17.74 15.99 -3.83
N PRO A 404 18.69 15.44 -3.06
CA PRO A 404 18.45 15.12 -1.65
C PRO A 404 18.00 16.36 -0.88
N VAL A 405 16.99 16.21 -0.03
CA VAL A 405 16.35 17.34 0.66
C VAL A 405 16.47 17.23 2.18
N VAL A 406 16.30 18.36 2.87
CA VAL A 406 16.32 18.44 4.33
C VAL A 406 14.89 18.28 4.86
N LEU A 407 14.73 17.54 5.96
CA LEU A 407 13.44 17.45 6.65
C LEU A 407 13.27 18.67 7.54
N LEU A 408 12.04 19.17 7.72
CA LEU A 408 11.76 20.25 8.66
C LEU A 408 10.95 19.76 9.86
N ARG A 409 11.15 20.38 11.01
CA ARG A 409 10.34 20.17 12.20
C ARG A 409 9.72 21.46 12.71
N LYS A 410 8.56 21.32 13.35
CA LYS A 410 7.87 22.39 14.03
C LYS A 410 8.28 22.38 15.51
N THR A 411 8.87 23.47 15.97
CA THR A 411 9.18 23.66 17.39
C THR A 411 7.90 23.83 18.21
N ARG A 412 8.01 23.68 19.54
CA ARG A 412 6.90 23.95 20.48
C ARG A 412 6.34 25.38 20.38
N LEU A 413 7.15 26.33 19.91
CA LEU A 413 6.77 27.72 19.68
C LEU A 413 6.06 27.93 18.33
N GLY A 414 5.90 26.88 17.52
CA GLY A 414 5.29 26.95 16.20
C GLY A 414 6.23 27.39 15.08
N HIS A 415 7.51 27.66 15.38
CA HIS A 415 8.52 27.99 14.37
C HIS A 415 9.02 26.73 13.66
N ILE A 416 9.32 26.85 12.36
CA ILE A 416 9.84 25.76 11.54
C ILE A 416 11.35 25.85 11.48
N GLU A 417 12.04 24.75 11.76
CA GLU A 417 13.50 24.64 11.71
C GLU A 417 13.93 23.33 11.04
N PRO A 418 15.16 23.25 10.49
CA PRO A 418 15.72 22.01 9.98
C PRO A 418 15.72 20.89 11.02
N PHE A 419 15.27 19.70 10.61
CA PHE A 419 15.32 18.50 11.43
C PHE A 419 16.74 17.92 11.38
N ILE A 420 17.55 18.29 12.37
CA ILE A 420 18.90 17.75 12.54
C ILE A 420 18.80 16.45 13.36
N ASP A 421 19.13 15.33 12.72
CA ASP A 421 19.22 13.99 13.32
C ASP A 421 20.42 13.25 12.69
N SER A 422 20.49 11.93 12.78
CA SER A 422 21.48 11.02 12.16
C SER A 422 21.76 11.21 10.65
N GLY A 423 21.08 12.13 9.97
CA GLY A 423 21.40 12.59 8.62
C GLY A 423 20.82 13.99 8.34
N HIS A 424 21.58 14.79 7.58
CA HIS A 424 21.17 16.16 7.17
C HIS A 424 20.28 16.15 5.92
N LYS A 425 20.65 15.34 4.92
CA LYS A 425 19.92 15.21 3.64
C LYS A 425 19.34 13.81 3.46
N TRP A 426 18.13 13.74 2.94
CA TRP A 426 17.32 12.55 2.79
C TRP A 426 16.94 12.30 1.33
N ARG A 427 16.72 11.04 1.00
CA ARG A 427 16.45 10.52 -0.35
C ARG A 427 15.25 9.55 -0.32
N ASP A 428 14.81 9.16 -1.52
CA ASP A 428 13.66 8.28 -1.72
C ASP A 428 13.79 6.94 -0.96
N GLY A 429 12.72 6.56 -0.26
CA GLY A 429 12.60 5.31 0.50
C GLY A 429 12.74 4.04 -0.34
N SER A 430 12.25 4.10 -1.59
CA SER A 430 12.20 2.96 -2.53
C SER A 430 13.57 2.47 -2.96
N LEU A 431 14.63 3.24 -2.72
CA LEU A 431 16.01 2.84 -3.00
C LEU A 431 16.48 1.69 -2.12
N ARG A 432 15.90 1.54 -0.91
CA ARG A 432 16.23 0.46 0.03
C ARG A 432 15.03 -0.37 0.44
N THR A 433 13.95 0.29 0.83
CA THR A 433 12.76 -0.36 1.39
C THR A 433 11.51 0.36 0.93
N ASP A 434 10.95 -0.05 -0.21
CA ASP A 434 9.69 0.49 -0.72
C ASP A 434 8.51 0.21 0.24
N ILE A 435 8.43 -1.01 0.79
CA ILE A 435 7.38 -1.41 1.73
C ILE A 435 8.00 -1.90 3.05
N PRO A 436 7.99 -1.09 4.12
CA PRO A 436 8.68 -1.38 5.38
C PRO A 436 7.85 -2.28 6.31
N LEU A 437 7.50 -3.50 5.86
CA LEU A 437 6.63 -4.44 6.60
C LEU A 437 7.15 -4.75 8.02
N ASP A 438 8.46 -4.99 8.18
CA ASP A 438 9.06 -5.32 9.47
C ASP A 438 8.97 -4.14 10.46
N SER A 439 9.15 -2.91 9.96
CA SER A 439 9.01 -1.70 10.78
C SER A 439 7.56 -1.48 11.21
N LEU A 440 6.60 -1.70 10.31
CA LEU A 440 5.17 -1.62 10.62
C LEU A 440 4.75 -2.70 11.62
N HIS A 441 5.32 -3.90 11.52
CA HIS A 441 5.10 -4.97 12.47
C HIS A 441 5.58 -4.58 13.87
N HIS A 442 6.81 -4.07 14.00
CA HIS A 442 7.37 -3.69 15.29
C HIS A 442 6.68 -2.48 15.93
N LEU A 443 6.39 -1.42 15.15
CA LEU A 443 5.84 -0.18 15.70
C LEU A 443 4.33 -0.26 15.96
N PHE A 444 3.59 -0.95 15.08
CA PHE A 444 2.12 -0.89 15.09
C PHE A 444 1.45 -2.27 15.18
N ASN A 445 2.21 -3.36 15.35
CA ASN A 445 1.70 -4.74 15.35
C ASN A 445 0.85 -5.03 14.10
N VAL A 446 1.31 -4.55 12.95
CA VAL A 446 0.69 -4.86 11.66
C VAL A 446 0.98 -6.32 11.33
N ARG A 447 -0.09 -7.09 11.07
CA ARG A 447 0.01 -8.50 10.67
C ARG A 447 -0.60 -8.78 9.30
N TYR A 448 -1.35 -7.81 8.79
CA TYR A 448 -2.01 -7.91 7.50
C TYR A 448 -1.72 -6.65 6.68
N ALA A 449 -1.03 -6.80 5.55
CA ALA A 449 -0.66 -5.70 4.67
C ALA A 449 -1.43 -5.77 3.35
N ILE A 450 -2.17 -4.70 3.06
CA ILE A 450 -2.79 -4.44 1.77
C ILE A 450 -1.80 -3.56 1.00
N VAL A 451 -1.16 -4.13 -0.02
CA VAL A 451 -0.16 -3.45 -0.83
C VAL A 451 -0.80 -3.02 -2.14
N SER A 452 -0.79 -1.73 -2.43
CA SER A 452 -1.03 -1.23 -3.78
C SER A 452 0.33 -1.02 -4.45
N GLN A 453 0.64 -1.89 -5.41
CA GLN A 453 1.94 -1.94 -6.07
C GLN A 453 1.85 -1.31 -7.45
N VAL A 454 2.48 -0.15 -7.62
CA VAL A 454 2.46 0.60 -8.89
C VAL A 454 3.84 0.76 -9.52
N ASN A 455 4.88 0.16 -8.93
CA ASN A 455 6.21 0.14 -9.51
C ASN A 455 6.20 -0.46 -10.94
N PRO A 456 6.64 0.31 -11.96
CA PRO A 456 6.59 -0.13 -13.36
C PRO A 456 7.43 -1.38 -13.60
N HIS A 457 8.58 -1.48 -12.93
CA HIS A 457 9.48 -2.60 -13.06
C HIS A 457 8.92 -3.89 -12.43
N VAL A 458 8.14 -3.78 -11.35
CA VAL A 458 7.53 -4.94 -10.66
C VAL A 458 6.39 -5.55 -11.47
N ALA A 459 5.66 -4.73 -12.23
CA ALA A 459 4.58 -5.20 -13.10
C ALA A 459 5.04 -6.29 -14.09
N PHE A 460 6.30 -6.22 -14.55
CA PHE A 460 6.87 -7.25 -15.42
C PHE A 460 7.14 -8.56 -14.67
N PHE A 461 7.61 -8.52 -13.43
CA PHE A 461 7.97 -9.71 -12.67
C PHE A 461 6.83 -10.35 -11.89
N PHE A 462 5.70 -9.66 -11.73
CA PHE A 462 4.58 -10.17 -10.97
C PHE A 462 3.74 -11.16 -11.80
N TYR A 463 3.75 -12.43 -11.42
CA TYR A 463 2.86 -13.43 -11.98
C TYR A 463 2.42 -14.41 -10.92
N ASN A 464 1.10 -14.54 -10.81
CA ASN A 464 0.49 -15.53 -9.96
C ASN A 464 0.26 -16.82 -10.76
N ASN A 465 1.22 -17.72 -10.65
CA ASN A 465 1.22 -19.07 -11.22
C ASN A 465 -0.07 -19.86 -10.93
N LYS A 466 -0.73 -19.59 -9.79
CA LYS A 466 -1.92 -20.30 -9.29
C LYS A 466 -3.18 -19.41 -9.19
N GLY A 467 -3.21 -18.30 -9.94
CA GLY A 467 -4.31 -17.32 -9.90
C GLY A 467 -4.14 -16.30 -8.78
N SER A 468 -4.86 -15.18 -8.89
CA SER A 468 -4.88 -14.12 -7.86
C SER A 468 -6.24 -14.08 -7.19
N VAL A 469 -6.35 -13.36 -6.06
CA VAL A 469 -7.62 -13.11 -5.37
C VAL A 469 -8.69 -12.64 -6.36
N GLY A 470 -9.83 -13.33 -6.40
CA GLY A 470 -10.98 -13.06 -7.28
C GLY A 470 -10.70 -13.16 -8.79
N ARG A 471 -9.58 -13.78 -9.18
CA ARG A 471 -9.22 -14.07 -10.59
C ARG A 471 -8.71 -15.50 -10.71
N PRO A 472 -9.63 -16.47 -10.72
CA PRO A 472 -9.26 -17.87 -10.84
C PRO A 472 -8.69 -18.21 -12.20
N ILE A 473 -7.87 -19.26 -12.20
CA ILE A 473 -7.35 -19.81 -13.45
C ILE A 473 -8.52 -20.36 -14.27
N THR A 474 -8.51 -19.99 -15.55
CA THR A 474 -9.58 -20.31 -16.48
C THR A 474 -9.63 -21.79 -16.85
N HIS A 475 -8.51 -22.51 -16.76
CA HIS A 475 -8.34 -23.93 -17.08
C HIS A 475 -8.44 -24.85 -15.84
N SER A 476 -8.83 -26.11 -16.03
CA SER A 476 -8.90 -27.16 -15.00
C SER A 476 -9.70 -26.74 -13.74
N SER A 477 -10.77 -25.97 -13.94
CA SER A 477 -11.64 -25.49 -12.86
C SER A 477 -10.89 -24.82 -11.69
N GLY A 478 -9.79 -24.11 -11.96
CA GLY A 478 -8.99 -23.41 -10.95
C GLY A 478 -7.95 -24.27 -10.21
N LYS A 479 -7.89 -25.58 -10.48
CA LYS A 479 -6.94 -26.51 -9.82
C LYS A 479 -5.58 -26.60 -10.53
N GLY A 480 -5.47 -26.04 -11.73
CA GLY A 480 -4.27 -26.10 -12.57
C GLY A 480 -3.27 -24.98 -12.32
N TRP A 481 -2.18 -25.01 -13.09
CA TRP A 481 -1.21 -23.92 -13.19
C TRP A 481 -1.56 -23.02 -14.38
N ARG A 482 -1.34 -21.71 -14.24
CA ARG A 482 -1.64 -20.73 -15.29
C ARG A 482 -0.71 -20.98 -16.49
N GLY A 483 -1.28 -21.22 -17.67
CA GLY A 483 -0.54 -21.65 -18.86
C GLY A 483 -0.06 -23.11 -18.84
N GLY A 484 -0.49 -23.92 -17.86
CA GLY A 484 -0.04 -25.30 -17.68
C GLY A 484 1.20 -25.42 -16.77
N PHE A 485 1.49 -26.65 -16.33
CA PHE A 485 2.58 -26.91 -15.38
C PHE A 485 3.95 -26.55 -15.94
N ILE A 486 4.23 -26.89 -17.20
CA ILE A 486 5.54 -26.66 -17.83
C ILE A 486 5.81 -25.17 -17.98
N ALA A 487 4.89 -24.42 -18.61
CA ALA A 487 5.07 -22.99 -18.81
C ALA A 487 5.19 -22.25 -17.48
N SER A 488 4.36 -22.59 -16.50
CA SER A 488 4.44 -21.95 -15.18
C SER A 488 5.70 -22.32 -14.39
N SER A 489 6.22 -23.54 -14.53
CA SER A 489 7.47 -23.98 -13.90
C SER A 489 8.67 -23.31 -14.55
N LEU A 490 8.67 -23.21 -15.89
CA LEU A 490 9.70 -22.51 -16.64
C LEU A 490 9.71 -21.02 -16.28
N GLU A 491 8.54 -20.41 -16.16
CA GLU A 491 8.43 -19.02 -15.72
C GLU A 491 9.02 -18.82 -14.32
N HIS A 492 8.68 -19.73 -13.39
CA HIS A 492 9.23 -19.68 -12.04
C HIS A 492 10.75 -19.85 -12.03
N PHE A 493 11.27 -20.78 -12.83
CA PHE A 493 12.69 -21.03 -12.98
C PHE A 493 13.42 -19.79 -13.50
N ILE A 494 12.96 -19.17 -14.58
CA ILE A 494 13.56 -17.95 -15.14
C ILE A 494 13.57 -16.82 -14.10
N LYS A 495 12.50 -16.65 -13.32
CA LYS A 495 12.47 -15.63 -12.27
C LYS A 495 13.47 -15.87 -11.16
N LEU A 496 13.65 -17.14 -10.75
CA LEU A 496 14.66 -17.49 -9.77
C LEU A 496 16.07 -17.23 -10.33
N ASP A 497 16.29 -17.50 -11.61
CA ASP A 497 17.59 -17.29 -12.26
C ASP A 497 17.91 -15.81 -12.43
N LEU A 498 16.94 -15.01 -12.88
CA LEU A 498 17.07 -13.54 -12.93
C LEU A 498 17.39 -12.96 -11.54
N LYS A 499 16.72 -13.43 -10.49
CA LYS A 499 17.03 -13.01 -9.10
C LYS A 499 18.43 -13.44 -8.68
N LYS A 500 18.90 -14.62 -9.09
CA LYS A 500 20.26 -15.11 -8.84
C LYS A 500 21.28 -14.17 -9.51
N TRP A 501 21.13 -13.87 -10.79
CA TRP A 501 22.06 -13.00 -11.52
C TRP A 501 22.06 -11.57 -11.01
N LEU A 502 20.90 -11.01 -10.66
CA LEU A 502 20.82 -9.68 -10.01
C LEU A 502 21.53 -9.68 -8.64
N ARG A 503 21.45 -10.77 -7.88
CA ARG A 503 22.18 -10.93 -6.62
C ARG A 503 23.68 -11.03 -6.86
N VAL A 504 24.12 -11.77 -7.88
CA VAL A 504 25.54 -11.86 -8.27
C VAL A 504 26.08 -10.48 -8.64
N LEU A 505 25.34 -9.69 -9.44
CA LEU A 505 25.74 -8.31 -9.78
C LEU A 505 25.95 -7.43 -8.55
N ARG A 506 25.09 -7.58 -7.53
CA ARG A 506 25.18 -6.85 -6.26
C ARG A 506 26.35 -7.32 -5.41
N ASP A 507 26.40 -8.61 -5.10
CA ASP A 507 27.33 -9.16 -4.11
C ASP A 507 28.79 -9.08 -4.59
N LEU A 508 29.00 -9.06 -5.92
CA LEU A 508 30.30 -8.82 -6.55
C LEU A 508 30.55 -7.33 -6.88
N GLU A 509 29.66 -6.42 -6.48
CA GLU A 509 29.76 -4.97 -6.71
C GLU A 509 30.10 -4.59 -8.17
N LEU A 510 29.57 -5.38 -9.12
CA LEU A 510 29.91 -5.25 -10.54
C LEU A 510 29.29 -4.00 -11.15
N ILE A 511 28.08 -3.65 -10.69
CA ILE A 511 27.37 -2.44 -11.11
C ILE A 511 28.16 -1.24 -10.57
N PRO A 512 28.59 -0.29 -11.42
CA PRO A 512 29.18 0.95 -10.93
C PRO A 512 28.12 1.72 -10.13
N ASN A 513 28.55 2.40 -9.06
CA ASN A 513 27.67 3.24 -8.25
C ASN A 513 27.26 4.46 -9.08
N ILE A 514 26.25 4.31 -9.94
CA ILE A 514 25.68 5.41 -10.73
C ILE A 514 25.04 6.38 -9.73
N MET A 515 25.53 7.62 -9.70
CA MET A 515 25.12 8.65 -8.74
C MET A 515 25.36 8.26 -7.25
N ASN A 516 26.44 7.52 -6.97
CA ASN A 516 26.79 7.05 -5.61
C ASN A 516 25.67 6.23 -4.95
N GLN A 517 24.97 5.40 -5.72
CA GLN A 517 23.90 4.54 -5.20
C GLN A 517 23.91 3.12 -5.75
N ASP A 518 23.49 2.20 -4.88
CA ASP A 518 23.34 0.78 -5.18
C ASP A 518 21.94 0.50 -5.76
N TRP A 519 21.79 0.66 -7.07
CA TRP A 519 20.54 0.41 -7.80
C TRP A 519 20.06 -1.06 -7.73
N SER A 520 20.95 -1.97 -7.34
CA SER A 520 20.64 -3.39 -7.19
C SER A 520 19.54 -3.67 -6.15
N PHE A 521 19.44 -2.83 -5.11
CA PHE A 521 18.42 -2.99 -4.07
C PHE A 521 17.01 -2.77 -4.57
N VAL A 522 16.82 -1.89 -5.57
CA VAL A 522 15.49 -1.63 -6.17
C VAL A 522 14.90 -2.92 -6.75
N TRP A 523 15.70 -3.82 -7.31
CA TRP A 523 15.18 -5.04 -7.96
C TRP A 523 14.97 -6.21 -7.00
N LEU A 524 15.67 -6.23 -5.87
CA LEU A 524 15.71 -7.37 -4.93
C LEU A 524 14.71 -7.25 -3.77
N GLN A 525 13.94 -6.16 -3.71
CA GLN A 525 12.97 -5.91 -2.66
C GLN A 525 11.77 -6.86 -2.68
N LYS A 526 11.15 -7.02 -1.50
CA LYS A 526 9.86 -7.70 -1.36
C LYS A 526 8.75 -6.68 -1.65
N PHE A 527 8.04 -6.88 -2.75
CA PHE A 527 6.97 -6.01 -3.22
C PHE A 527 5.56 -6.55 -2.98
N GLU A 528 5.45 -7.63 -2.20
CA GLU A 528 4.21 -8.37 -1.99
C GLU A 528 3.78 -8.27 -0.52
N GLY A 529 2.48 -8.07 -0.31
CA GLY A 529 1.82 -8.19 0.99
C GLY A 529 0.83 -9.35 1.01
N ASN A 530 0.03 -9.45 2.09
CA ASN A 530 -1.05 -10.44 2.19
C ASN A 530 -2.04 -10.29 1.03
N VAL A 531 -2.36 -9.06 0.67
CA VAL A 531 -3.13 -8.71 -0.52
C VAL A 531 -2.30 -7.73 -1.34
N THR A 532 -1.98 -8.09 -2.57
CA THR A 532 -1.23 -7.21 -3.49
C THR A 532 -2.12 -6.84 -4.67
N ILE A 533 -2.41 -5.56 -4.81
CA ILE A 533 -3.24 -4.97 -5.84
C ILE A 533 -2.31 -4.33 -6.87
N LEU A 534 -2.43 -4.75 -8.13
CA LEU A 534 -1.61 -4.25 -9.24
C LEU A 534 -2.49 -3.56 -10.28
N PRO A 535 -2.05 -2.41 -10.82
CA PRO A 535 -2.73 -1.77 -11.93
C PRO A 535 -2.60 -2.62 -13.19
N LYS A 536 -3.57 -2.48 -14.09
CA LYS A 536 -3.51 -3.00 -15.46
C LYS A 536 -2.94 -1.93 -16.38
N SER A 537 -1.65 -1.65 -16.25
CA SER A 537 -0.99 -0.63 -17.06
C SER A 537 -0.89 -1.06 -18.53
N THR A 538 -1.16 -0.13 -19.43
CA THR A 538 -0.97 -0.28 -20.88
C THR A 538 0.41 0.24 -21.31
N LEU A 539 0.89 -0.13 -22.49
CA LEU A 539 2.17 0.38 -23.02
C LEU A 539 2.18 1.92 -23.14
N LYS A 540 1.02 2.55 -23.40
CA LYS A 540 0.89 4.01 -23.46
C LYS A 540 1.17 4.66 -22.11
N ASP A 541 0.82 4.00 -21.00
CA ASP A 541 1.04 4.53 -19.66
C ASP A 541 2.54 4.66 -19.36
N TYR A 542 3.38 3.75 -19.85
CA TYR A 542 4.84 3.83 -19.69
C TYR A 542 5.45 5.03 -20.40
N ILE A 543 4.87 5.47 -21.52
CA ILE A 543 5.34 6.68 -22.22
C ILE A 543 5.08 7.92 -21.34
N TYR A 544 3.92 7.97 -20.68
CA TYR A 544 3.50 9.10 -19.85
C TYR A 544 3.91 9.01 -18.38
N ILE A 545 4.86 8.14 -18.04
CA ILE A 545 5.25 7.87 -16.65
C ILE A 545 5.80 9.08 -15.87
N LEU A 546 6.38 10.06 -16.57
CA LEU A 546 6.87 11.33 -16.03
C LEU A 546 6.06 12.51 -16.56
N ARG A 547 4.76 12.33 -16.80
CA ARG A 547 3.88 13.40 -17.27
C ARG A 547 2.57 13.36 -16.50
N ASP A 548 2.12 14.52 -16.04
CA ASP A 548 0.85 14.62 -15.34
C ASP A 548 -0.34 14.19 -16.23
N PRO A 549 -1.38 13.56 -15.63
CA PRO A 549 -2.58 13.15 -16.31
C PRO A 549 -3.41 14.35 -16.79
N ASP A 550 -4.10 14.17 -17.91
CA ASP A 550 -5.25 15.00 -18.27
C ASP A 550 -6.51 14.46 -17.57
N TYR A 551 -7.62 15.20 -17.64
CA TYR A 551 -8.90 14.78 -17.07
C TYR A 551 -9.28 13.33 -17.45
N HIS A 552 -9.17 12.97 -18.73
CA HIS A 552 -9.54 11.62 -19.20
C HIS A 552 -8.60 10.52 -18.67
N ARG A 553 -7.29 10.78 -18.60
CA ARG A 553 -6.32 9.86 -17.99
C ARG A 553 -6.55 9.74 -16.49
N MET A 554 -6.93 10.81 -15.81
CA MET A 554 -7.28 10.75 -14.39
C MET A 554 -8.53 9.89 -14.16
N VAL A 555 -9.59 10.07 -14.98
CA VAL A 555 -10.76 9.18 -14.99
C VAL A 555 -10.32 7.73 -15.14
N ASN A 556 -9.44 7.44 -16.12
CA ASN A 556 -8.94 6.09 -16.35
C ASN A 556 -8.16 5.55 -15.15
N TYR A 557 -7.25 6.32 -14.55
CA TYR A 557 -6.46 5.89 -13.39
C TYR A 557 -7.33 5.56 -12.18
N ILE A 558 -8.31 6.42 -11.87
CA ILE A 558 -9.26 6.19 -10.78
C ILE A 558 -10.10 4.94 -11.09
N THR A 559 -10.67 4.83 -12.28
CA THR A 559 -11.57 3.72 -12.67
C THR A 559 -10.84 2.38 -12.68
N LEU A 560 -9.63 2.32 -13.25
CA LEU A 560 -8.80 1.11 -13.23
C LEU A 560 -8.35 0.78 -11.81
N GLY A 561 -8.01 1.78 -11.00
CA GLY A 561 -7.71 1.59 -9.58
C GLY A 561 -8.87 0.89 -8.88
N GLN A 562 -10.10 1.40 -9.00
CA GLN A 562 -11.30 0.82 -8.40
C GLN A 562 -11.53 -0.63 -8.86
N ARG A 563 -11.53 -0.85 -10.18
CA ARG A 563 -11.73 -2.18 -10.80
C ARG A 563 -10.71 -3.22 -10.36
N ASN A 564 -9.49 -2.82 -10.02
CA ASN A 564 -8.45 -3.73 -9.55
C ASN A 564 -8.58 -4.10 -8.08
N VAL A 565 -9.28 -3.30 -7.26
CA VAL A 565 -9.56 -3.63 -5.85
C VAL A 565 -10.74 -4.58 -5.71
N TRP A 566 -11.78 -4.46 -6.54
CA TRP A 566 -13.02 -5.23 -6.39
C TRP A 566 -12.84 -6.74 -6.13
N PRO A 567 -11.95 -7.46 -6.85
CA PRO A 567 -11.70 -8.88 -6.58
C PRO A 567 -11.20 -9.18 -5.16
N ALA A 568 -10.45 -8.26 -4.57
CA ALA A 568 -9.85 -8.42 -3.25
C ALA A 568 -10.70 -7.87 -2.10
N LEU A 569 -11.78 -7.13 -2.40
CA LEU A 569 -12.61 -6.49 -1.37
C LEU A 569 -13.18 -7.49 -0.37
N HIS A 570 -13.67 -8.64 -0.84
CA HIS A 570 -14.23 -9.66 0.05
C HIS A 570 -13.20 -10.20 1.06
N MET A 571 -11.98 -10.44 0.61
CA MET A 571 -10.90 -10.93 1.46
C MET A 571 -10.48 -9.87 2.49
N ILE A 572 -10.47 -8.60 2.08
CA ILE A 572 -10.18 -7.45 2.96
C ILE A 572 -11.30 -7.27 3.97
N ASP A 573 -12.56 -7.35 3.55
CA ASP A 573 -13.74 -7.21 4.41
C ASP A 573 -13.78 -8.28 5.50
N ASN A 574 -13.54 -9.54 5.14
CA ASN A 574 -13.42 -10.66 6.07
C ASN A 574 -12.40 -10.40 7.20
N ARG A 575 -11.24 -9.84 6.85
CA ARG A 575 -10.19 -9.47 7.81
C ARG A 575 -10.58 -8.24 8.65
N MET A 576 -11.08 -7.21 7.99
CA MET A 576 -11.41 -5.92 8.62
C MET A 576 -12.64 -6.01 9.52
N CYS A 577 -13.59 -6.90 9.24
CA CYS A 577 -14.79 -7.12 10.06
C CYS A 577 -14.41 -7.48 11.51
N ILE A 578 -13.52 -8.47 11.69
CA ILE A 578 -13.05 -8.89 13.03
C ILE A 578 -12.26 -7.74 13.70
N GLU A 579 -11.37 -7.08 12.96
CA GLU A 579 -10.59 -5.96 13.48
C GLU A 579 -11.50 -4.80 13.94
N ARG A 580 -12.55 -4.48 13.17
CA ARG A 580 -13.52 -3.43 13.47
C ARG A 580 -14.31 -3.75 14.75
N ILE A 581 -14.79 -4.98 14.91
CA ILE A 581 -15.51 -5.40 16.13
C ILE A 581 -14.61 -5.27 17.36
N ILE A 582 -13.34 -5.69 17.27
CA ILE A 582 -12.38 -5.56 18.37
C ILE A 582 -12.11 -4.09 18.71
N GLU A 583 -11.88 -3.24 17.71
CA GLU A 583 -11.61 -1.81 17.89
C GLU A 583 -12.82 -1.04 18.46
N GLN A 584 -14.02 -1.29 17.96
CA GLN A 584 -15.25 -0.66 18.45
C GLN A 584 -15.51 -0.98 19.92
N ASN A 585 -15.36 -2.24 20.32
CA ASN A 585 -15.53 -2.65 21.71
C ASN A 585 -14.45 -2.09 22.65
N LYS A 586 -13.24 -1.82 22.15
CA LYS A 586 -12.22 -1.08 22.94
C LYS A 586 -12.68 0.34 23.21
N ILE A 587 -13.15 1.06 22.19
CA ILE A 587 -13.58 2.45 22.33
C ILE A 587 -14.81 2.55 23.23
N PHE A 588 -15.83 1.72 22.97
CA PHE A 588 -17.08 1.71 23.75
C PHE A 588 -16.84 1.49 25.25
N VAL A 589 -15.86 0.67 25.61
CA VAL A 589 -15.53 0.42 27.02
C VAL A 589 -14.70 1.56 27.64
N ILE A 590 -13.92 2.30 26.84
CA ILE A 590 -13.07 3.41 27.30
C ILE A 590 -13.91 4.68 27.59
N THR A 591 -14.90 5.01 26.75
CA THR A 591 -15.69 6.25 26.87
C THR A 591 -16.39 6.42 28.23
N PRO A 592 -17.07 5.40 28.80
CA PRO A 592 -17.70 5.48 30.12
C PRO A 592 -16.68 5.52 31.27
N ILE A 593 -15.53 4.85 31.12
CA ILE A 593 -14.47 4.82 32.15
C ILE A 593 -13.81 6.19 32.27
N HIS A 594 -13.57 6.90 31.17
CA HIS A 594 -13.05 8.27 31.24
C HIS A 594 -14.09 9.25 31.79
N ALA A 595 -15.38 9.05 31.49
CA ALA A 595 -16.46 9.87 32.03
C ALA A 595 -16.65 9.68 33.55
N SER A 596 -16.31 8.52 34.12
CA SER A 596 -16.40 8.28 35.57
C SER A 596 -15.19 8.75 36.38
N ILE A 597 -14.10 9.16 35.72
CA ILE A 597 -12.84 9.58 36.37
C ILE A 597 -12.65 11.12 36.32
N GLY A 598 -13.44 11.86 35.53
CA GLY A 598 -13.39 13.33 35.47
C GLY A 598 -14.38 14.01 36.42
N PRO A 599 -14.04 15.13 37.09
CA PRO A 599 -15.02 15.91 37.82
C PRO A 599 -15.84 16.78 36.85
N ASN A 600 -17.18 16.68 36.96
CA ASN A 600 -18.19 17.62 36.45
C ASN A 600 -17.93 18.36 35.13
N SER A 601 -18.46 17.85 34.01
CA SER A 601 -19.02 18.70 32.95
C SER A 601 -20.16 17.98 32.22
N GLY A 602 -21.28 18.70 32.05
CA GLY A 602 -22.60 18.18 31.76
C GLY A 602 -22.81 17.41 30.44
N ASN A 603 -23.75 16.47 30.53
CA ASN A 603 -24.70 15.99 29.52
C ASN A 603 -24.30 16.10 28.03
N THR A 604 -23.95 14.97 27.43
CA THR A 604 -24.44 14.63 26.09
C THR A 604 -24.70 13.13 26.02
N VAL A 605 -25.98 12.74 26.17
CA VAL A 605 -26.45 11.38 25.98
C VAL A 605 -26.29 11.03 24.50
N CYS A 606 -25.29 10.23 24.16
CA CYS A 606 -25.14 9.71 22.81
C CYS A 606 -26.18 8.59 22.62
N SER A 607 -27.20 8.87 21.81
CA SER A 607 -28.36 8.01 21.57
C SER A 607 -27.94 6.61 21.10
N LEU A 608 -28.44 5.60 21.82
CA LEU A 608 -28.44 4.19 21.44
C LEU A 608 -28.92 4.03 19.99
N ARG A 609 -28.03 3.55 19.11
CA ARG A 609 -28.44 2.89 17.87
C ARG A 609 -28.00 1.43 17.94
N THR A 610 -28.94 0.56 18.29
CA THR A 610 -28.92 -0.83 17.87
C THR A 610 -28.83 -0.87 16.34
N PHE A 611 -27.88 -1.63 15.80
CA PHE A 611 -27.76 -1.79 14.36
C PHE A 611 -27.68 -3.27 13.95
N PRO A 612 -28.31 -3.60 12.79
CA PRO A 612 -28.51 -4.96 12.35
C PRO A 612 -27.21 -5.53 11.79
N ILE A 613 -26.89 -6.74 12.23
CA ILE A 613 -25.98 -7.63 11.54
C ILE A 613 -26.62 -7.92 10.18
N LEU A 614 -25.85 -7.77 9.09
CA LEU A 614 -26.24 -8.12 7.74
C LEU A 614 -26.72 -9.58 7.71
N MET A 615 -28.02 -9.79 7.84
CA MET A 615 -28.63 -11.08 7.51
C MET A 615 -28.53 -11.25 6.00
N HIS A 616 -27.91 -12.37 5.60
CA HIS A 616 -28.05 -12.89 4.25
C HIS A 616 -29.54 -13.03 3.92
N SER A 617 -29.96 -12.41 2.82
CA SER A 617 -31.28 -12.58 2.23
C SER A 617 -31.50 -14.06 1.89
N GLU A 618 -32.49 -14.68 2.51
CA GLU A 618 -33.04 -15.98 2.08
C GLU A 618 -33.63 -15.87 0.66
N PRO A 619 -33.61 -16.97 -0.12
CA PRO A 619 -34.10 -16.97 -1.50
C PRO A 619 -35.62 -16.87 -1.54
N SER A 620 -36.14 -15.83 -2.17
CA SER A 620 -37.56 -15.70 -2.48
C SER A 620 -38.00 -16.81 -3.43
N THR A 621 -38.85 -17.70 -2.93
CA THR A 621 -39.64 -18.64 -3.70
C THR A 621 -40.60 -17.88 -4.63
N MET A 622 -40.58 -18.24 -5.92
CA MET A 622 -41.62 -17.87 -6.88
C MET A 622 -42.95 -18.56 -6.53
N PRO A 623 -44.07 -18.00 -7.00
CA PRO A 623 -44.83 -18.71 -8.01
C PRO A 623 -44.75 -18.09 -9.40
#